data_AF-A0A964NVS6-F1
#
_entry.id   AF-A0A964NVS6-F1
#
_cell.length_a   1.000
_cell.length_b   1.000
_cell.length_c   1.000
_cell.angle_alpha   90.00
_cell.angle_beta   90.00
_cell.angle_gamma   90.00
#
_symmetry.space_group_name_H-M   'P 1'
#
loop_
_entity.id
_entity.type
_entity.pdbx_description
1 polymer ?
#
loop_
_entity_poly.entity_id
_entity_poly.type
_entity_poly.pdbx_seq_one_letter_code
_entity_poly.pdbx_strand_id
1 'polypeptide(L)'
;MIRVFIAAVMALFVTGPALAQAQPADTVQRIMESAKYRDAVAYLSNDHERIVAEWIRLTEIPAPPFKEATRARAYSELMRQYGLSDVHIDEEGNAIGLRKGSGGPLIAVSAHLDT
;
A
#
# COMPACT_ATOMS: atom_id res chain seq x y z
N MET A 1 16.84 -36.76 61.02
CA MET A 1 17.05 -35.36 60.58
C MET A 1 17.07 -35.35 59.06
N ILE A 2 15.97 -34.95 58.42
CA ILE A 2 15.91 -34.66 56.97
C ILE A 2 15.11 -33.36 56.85
N ARG A 3 15.78 -32.29 56.43
CA ARG A 3 15.16 -31.00 56.10
C ARG A 3 15.37 -30.79 54.60
N VAL A 4 14.33 -30.98 53.81
CA VAL A 4 14.30 -30.54 52.41
C VAL A 4 13.78 -29.11 52.41
N PHE A 5 14.68 -28.16 52.14
CA PHE A 5 14.35 -26.75 51.97
C PHE A 5 13.79 -26.54 50.55
N ILE A 6 12.56 -26.02 50.49
CA ILE A 6 11.94 -25.50 49.27
C ILE A 6 12.67 -24.19 48.92
N ALA A 7 13.43 -24.19 47.83
CA ALA A 7 13.99 -22.96 47.26
C ALA A 7 12.97 -22.36 46.28
N ALA A 8 12.22 -21.37 46.75
CA ALA A 8 11.40 -20.52 45.91
C ALA A 8 12.31 -19.61 45.08
N VAL A 9 12.35 -19.83 43.77
CA VAL A 9 12.99 -18.90 42.82
C VAL A 9 11.95 -17.84 42.46
N MET A 10 12.03 -16.67 43.10
CA MET A 10 11.33 -15.47 42.64
C MET A 10 11.99 -14.97 41.35
N ALA A 11 11.31 -15.13 40.23
CA ALA A 11 11.68 -14.47 38.97
C ALA A 11 11.36 -12.97 39.09
N LEU A 12 12.40 -12.16 39.22
CA LEU A 12 12.31 -10.70 39.18
C LEU A 12 12.04 -10.29 37.72
N PHE A 13 10.80 -9.97 37.37
CA PHE A 13 10.48 -9.37 36.07
C PHE A 13 11.01 -7.93 36.06
N VAL A 14 12.12 -7.71 35.35
CA VAL A 14 12.63 -6.38 35.04
C VAL A 14 11.67 -5.72 34.05
N THR A 15 10.80 -4.85 34.55
CA THR A 15 10.01 -3.93 33.72
C THR A 15 10.94 -2.84 33.19
N GLY A 16 11.60 -3.09 32.06
CA GLY A 16 12.19 -2.01 31.28
C GLY A 16 11.08 -1.12 30.69
N PRO A 17 11.32 0.19 30.49
CA PRO A 17 10.33 1.03 29.84
C PRO A 17 10.10 0.48 28.44
N ALA A 18 8.86 0.09 28.15
CA ALA A 18 8.45 -0.20 26.78
C ALA A 18 8.68 1.08 25.98
N LEU A 19 9.60 1.04 25.01
CA LEU A 19 9.68 2.09 24.00
C LEU A 19 8.30 2.19 23.36
N ALA A 20 7.60 3.30 23.60
CA ALA A 20 6.27 3.53 23.08
C ALA A 20 6.34 3.39 21.55
N GLN A 21 5.80 2.28 21.03
CA GLN A 21 5.59 2.14 19.60
C GLN A 21 4.56 3.20 19.21
N ALA A 22 4.93 4.08 18.26
CA ALA A 22 4.02 5.08 17.74
C ALA A 22 2.72 4.39 17.35
N GLN A 23 1.60 4.87 17.89
CA GLN A 23 0.31 4.28 17.54
C GLN A 23 0.03 4.57 16.06
N PRO A 24 -0.69 3.69 15.34
CA PRO A 24 -1.01 3.90 13.93
C PRO A 24 -1.63 5.28 13.66
N ALA A 25 -2.50 5.76 14.56
CA ALA A 25 -3.13 7.08 14.49
C ALA A 25 -2.11 8.24 14.49
N ASP A 26 -1.13 8.22 15.40
CA ASP A 26 -0.08 9.25 15.50
C ASP A 26 0.79 9.29 14.23
N THR A 27 0.97 8.13 13.59
CA THR A 27 1.73 8.06 12.34
C THR A 27 0.97 8.63 11.16
N VAL A 28 -0.34 8.33 11.04
CA VAL A 28 -1.19 8.89 9.99
C VAL A 28 -1.26 10.41 10.11
N GLN A 29 -1.49 10.93 11.32
CA GLN A 29 -1.56 12.37 11.56
C GLN A 29 -0.27 13.08 11.12
N ARG A 30 0.90 12.57 11.52
CA ARG A 30 2.20 13.13 11.08
C ARG A 30 2.37 13.13 9.56
N ILE A 31 1.89 12.09 8.87
CA ILE A 31 1.94 12.04 7.40
C ILE A 31 1.05 13.14 6.81
N MET A 32 -0.18 13.27 7.29
CA MET A 32 -1.14 14.28 6.82
C MET A 32 -0.63 15.72 7.04
N GLU A 33 0.13 15.95 8.11
CA GLU A 33 0.74 17.24 8.42
C GLU A 33 2.02 17.52 7.61
N SER A 34 2.55 16.53 6.87
CA SER A 34 3.78 16.68 6.09
C SER A 34 3.58 17.54 4.84
N ALA A 35 4.64 18.25 4.41
CA ALA A 35 4.63 18.99 3.15
C ALA A 35 4.35 18.08 1.94
N LYS A 36 4.96 16.89 1.92
CA LYS A 36 4.77 15.91 0.85
C LYS A 36 3.32 15.49 0.67
N TYR A 37 2.57 15.32 1.76
CA TYR A 37 1.15 15.00 1.69
C TYR A 37 0.35 16.17 1.12
N ARG A 38 0.62 17.40 1.57
CA ARG A 38 -0.04 18.59 1.00
C ARG A 38 0.24 18.75 -0.49
N ASP A 39 1.48 18.54 -0.93
CA ASP A 39 1.86 18.60 -2.34
C ASP A 39 1.14 17.52 -3.16
N ALA A 40 1.02 16.30 -2.62
CA ALA A 40 0.29 15.22 -3.26
C ALA A 40 -1.21 15.54 -3.40
N VAL A 41 -1.85 16.08 -2.35
CA VAL A 41 -3.26 16.49 -2.41
C VAL A 41 -3.44 17.64 -3.41
N ALA A 42 -2.56 18.65 -3.40
CA ALA A 42 -2.63 19.76 -4.33
C ALA A 42 -2.46 19.30 -5.80
N TYR A 43 -1.57 18.33 -6.05
CA TYR A 43 -1.45 17.70 -7.36
C TYR A 43 -2.76 17.05 -7.80
N LEU A 44 -3.39 16.24 -6.94
CA LEU A 44 -4.66 15.58 -7.24
C LEU A 44 -5.79 16.59 -7.52
N SER A 45 -5.84 17.69 -6.77
CA SER A 45 -6.82 18.75 -6.99
C SER A 45 -6.59 19.51 -8.30
N ASN A 46 -5.34 19.87 -8.60
CA ASN A 46 -5.00 20.65 -9.80
C ASN A 46 -5.15 19.84 -11.10
N ASP A 47 -5.04 18.50 -11.01
CA ASP A 47 -5.05 17.59 -12.15
C ASP A 47 -6.38 16.81 -12.27
N HIS A 48 -7.40 17.22 -11.51
CA HIS A 48 -8.68 16.52 -11.38
C HIS A 48 -9.32 16.20 -12.73
N GLU A 49 -9.44 17.19 -13.63
CA GLU A 49 -10.09 17.02 -14.93
C GLU A 49 -9.38 15.97 -15.80
N ARG A 50 -8.04 15.95 -15.79
CA ARG A 50 -7.25 14.97 -16.54
C ARG A 50 -7.44 13.57 -15.97
N ILE A 51 -7.42 13.44 -14.64
CA ILE A 51 -7.63 12.18 -13.92
C ILE A 51 -9.03 11.62 -14.20
N VAL A 52 -10.07 12.45 -14.09
CA VAL A 52 -11.45 12.05 -14.37
C VAL A 52 -11.62 11.62 -15.82
N ALA A 53 -11.08 12.37 -16.78
CA ALA A 53 -11.13 11.99 -18.19
C ALA A 53 -10.44 10.63 -18.47
N GLU A 54 -9.33 10.35 -17.79
CA GLU A 54 -8.66 9.05 -17.89
C GLU A 54 -9.48 7.91 -17.26
N TRP A 55 -10.08 8.15 -16.10
CA TRP A 55 -10.97 7.17 -15.45
C TRP A 55 -12.22 6.87 -16.28
N ILE A 56 -12.80 7.88 -16.92
CA ILE A 56 -13.91 7.70 -17.87
C ILE A 56 -13.45 6.79 -19.01
N ARG A 57 -12.33 7.11 -19.67
CA ARG A 57 -11.80 6.28 -20.77
C ARG A 57 -11.55 4.83 -20.35
N LEU A 58 -11.03 4.58 -19.15
CA LEU A 58 -10.80 3.23 -18.64
C LEU A 58 -12.10 2.48 -18.36
N THR A 59 -13.07 3.15 -17.74
CA THR A 59 -14.36 2.53 -17.36
C THR A 59 -15.28 2.32 -18.56
N GLU A 60 -15.11 3.06 -19.66
CA GLU A 60 -15.77 2.82 -20.94
C GLU A 60 -15.31 1.53 -21.65
N ILE A 61 -14.18 0.95 -21.27
CA ILE A 61 -13.75 -0.37 -21.77
C ILE A 61 -14.56 -1.45 -21.05
N PRO A 62 -15.41 -2.25 -21.71
CA PRO A 62 -16.17 -3.30 -21.01
C PRO A 62 -15.24 -4.32 -20.34
N ALA A 63 -15.51 -4.63 -19.08
CA ALA A 63 -14.77 -5.64 -18.31
C ALA A 63 -15.73 -6.38 -17.36
N PRO A 64 -16.73 -7.13 -17.87
CA PRO A 64 -17.52 -7.98 -17.00
C PRO A 64 -16.61 -9.06 -16.37
N PRO A 65 -17.04 -9.67 -15.25
CA PRO A 65 -16.24 -10.68 -14.56
C PRO A 65 -15.68 -11.73 -15.52
N PHE A 66 -14.37 -11.98 -15.42
CA PHE A 66 -13.57 -12.89 -16.25
C PHE A 66 -13.39 -12.47 -17.72
N LYS A 67 -13.66 -11.20 -18.07
CA LYS A 67 -13.43 -10.64 -19.41
C LYS A 67 -12.69 -9.30 -19.38
N GLU A 68 -11.79 -9.13 -18.42
CA GLU A 68 -11.08 -7.89 -18.11
C GLU A 68 -9.88 -7.64 -19.04
N ALA A 69 -9.51 -8.62 -19.88
CA ALA A 69 -8.26 -8.61 -20.64
C ALA A 69 -8.01 -7.32 -21.47
N THR A 70 -9.06 -6.72 -22.05
CA THR A 70 -8.92 -5.46 -22.80
C THR A 70 -8.62 -4.29 -21.87
N ARG A 71 -9.31 -4.19 -20.73
CA ARG A 71 -9.08 -3.13 -19.73
C ARG A 71 -7.72 -3.32 -19.05
N ALA A 72 -7.31 -4.56 -18.76
CA ALA A 72 -5.99 -4.89 -18.23
C ALA A 72 -4.85 -4.43 -19.14
N ARG A 73 -4.97 -4.64 -20.46
CA ARG A 73 -3.98 -4.12 -21.44
C ARG A 73 -3.89 -2.60 -21.41
N ALA A 74 -5.03 -1.91 -21.47
CA ALA A 74 -5.07 -0.44 -21.41
C ALA A 74 -4.47 0.09 -20.10
N TYR A 75 -4.80 -0.53 -18.97
CA TYR A 75 -4.28 -0.13 -17.66
C TYR A 75 -2.77 -0.38 -17.55
N SER A 76 -2.26 -1.51 -18.07
CA SER A 76 -0.81 -1.77 -18.12
C SER A 76 -0.06 -0.72 -18.95
N GLU A 77 -0.67 -0.21 -20.02
CA GLU A 77 -0.07 0.83 -20.85
C GLU A 77 0.00 2.16 -20.10
N LEU A 78 -1.05 2.52 -19.35
CA LEU A 78 -1.01 3.69 -18.46
C LEU A 78 0.07 3.55 -17.38
N MET A 79 0.25 2.36 -16.77
CA MET A 79 1.34 2.13 -15.82
C MET A 79 2.71 2.44 -16.44
N ARG A 80 2.97 2.01 -17.68
CA ARG A 80 4.22 2.32 -18.39
C ARG A 80 4.37 3.82 -18.64
N GLN A 81 3.30 4.48 -19.07
CA GLN A 81 3.30 5.93 -19.32
C GLN A 81 3.59 6.74 -18.05
N TYR A 82 3.11 6.28 -16.89
CA TYR A 82 3.41 6.88 -15.60
C TYR A 82 4.79 6.48 -15.03
N GLY A 83 5.59 5.73 -15.79
CA GLY A 83 6.96 5.39 -15.42
C GLY A 83 7.07 4.27 -14.40
N LEU A 84 6.06 3.41 -14.26
CA LEU A 84 6.22 2.16 -13.53
C LEU A 84 7.13 1.21 -14.33
N SER A 85 7.91 0.42 -13.59
CA SER A 85 8.79 -0.63 -14.11
C SER A 85 8.17 -2.01 -13.95
N ASP A 86 8.76 -3.02 -14.58
CA ASP A 86 8.33 -4.42 -14.48
C ASP A 86 6.83 -4.62 -14.78
N VAL A 87 6.30 -3.84 -15.73
CA VAL A 87 4.87 -3.83 -16.05
C VAL A 87 4.50 -5.00 -16.95
N HIS A 88 3.66 -5.90 -16.45
CA HIS A 88 3.20 -7.10 -17.15
C HIS A 88 1.76 -7.45 -16.78
N ILE A 89 1.18 -8.36 -17.55
CA ILE A 89 -0.07 -9.04 -17.20
C ILE A 89 0.33 -10.48 -16.84
N ASP A 90 -0.06 -10.96 -15.66
CA ASP A 90 0.23 -12.33 -15.22
C ASP A 90 -0.72 -13.36 -15.87
N GLU A 91 -0.55 -14.63 -15.52
CA GLU A 91 -1.34 -15.74 -16.08
C GLU A 91 -2.83 -15.67 -15.69
N GLU A 92 -3.16 -15.00 -14.59
CA GLU A 92 -4.54 -14.80 -14.11
C GLU A 92 -5.19 -13.54 -14.70
N GLY A 93 -4.45 -12.75 -15.48
CA GLY A 93 -4.95 -11.53 -16.11
C GLY A 93 -4.79 -10.25 -15.28
N ASN A 94 -4.05 -10.30 -14.17
CA ASN A 94 -3.78 -9.12 -13.34
C ASN A 94 -2.76 -8.20 -14.02
N ALA A 95 -3.08 -6.92 -14.14
CA ALA A 95 -2.11 -5.91 -14.55
C ALA A 95 -1.25 -5.48 -13.35
N ILE A 96 0.05 -5.78 -13.41
CA ILE A 96 1.01 -5.56 -12.32
C ILE A 96 2.08 -4.58 -12.79
N GLY A 97 2.47 -3.65 -11.91
CA GLY A 97 3.58 -2.73 -12.15
C GLY A 97 4.28 -2.34 -10.84
N LEU A 98 5.57 -2.01 -10.94
CA LEU A 98 6.43 -1.67 -9.80
C LEU A 98 6.91 -0.23 -9.88
N ARG A 99 6.61 0.57 -8.86
CA ARG A 99 7.27 1.85 -8.62
C ARG A 99 8.42 1.67 -7.62
N LYS A 100 9.67 1.72 -8.10
CA LYS A 100 10.85 1.58 -7.23
C LYS A 100 10.95 2.75 -6.24
N GLY A 101 11.02 2.42 -4.96
CA GLY A 101 11.27 3.38 -3.89
C GLY A 101 12.76 3.64 -3.66
N SER A 102 13.09 4.48 -2.68
CA SER A 102 14.46 4.77 -2.26
C SER A 102 14.90 4.01 -1.01
N GLY A 103 14.23 2.89 -0.71
CA GLY A 103 14.33 2.12 0.54
C GLY A 103 13.02 2.10 1.34
N GLY A 104 12.88 1.15 2.26
CA GLY A 104 11.67 0.93 3.06
C GLY A 104 10.88 -0.35 2.71
N PRO A 105 9.75 -0.60 3.39
CA PRO A 105 8.93 -1.77 3.14
C PRO A 105 8.21 -1.69 1.77
N LEU A 106 7.95 -2.85 1.16
CA LEU A 106 7.09 -2.96 0.00
C LEU A 106 5.64 -2.65 0.40
N ILE A 107 4.98 -1.76 -0.35
CA ILE A 107 3.56 -1.46 -0.21
C ILE A 107 2.85 -1.97 -1.45
N ALA A 108 1.88 -2.87 -1.27
CA ALA A 108 0.99 -3.31 -2.33
C ALA A 108 -0.29 -2.48 -2.32
N VAL A 109 -0.64 -1.89 -3.46
CA VAL A 109 -1.94 -1.25 -3.69
C VAL A 109 -2.66 -2.09 -4.74
N SER A 110 -3.85 -2.57 -4.40
CA SER A 110 -4.63 -3.47 -5.25
C SER A 110 -6.06 -2.97 -5.38
N ALA A 111 -6.62 -3.13 -6.57
CA ALA A 111 -8.01 -2.84 -6.91
C ALA A 111 -8.46 -3.79 -8.03
N HIS A 112 -9.77 -4.03 -8.10
CA HIS A 112 -10.38 -4.90 -9.11
C HIS A 112 -10.62 -4.16 -10.43
N LEU A 113 -10.48 -4.86 -11.55
CA LEU A 113 -10.70 -4.31 -12.90
C LEU A 113 -12.12 -4.55 -13.42
N ASP A 114 -12.86 -5.51 -12.87
CA ASP A 114 -14.19 -5.90 -13.32
C ASP A 114 -15.29 -4.91 -12.92
N THR A 115 -16.38 -4.92 -13.68
CA THR A 115 -17.61 -4.13 -13.46
C THR A 115 -18.83 -4.88 -13.96
#